data_AF-A0A9E3ECQ8-F1
#
_entry.id   AF-A0A9E3ECQ8-F1
#
_cell.length_a   1.000
_cell.length_b   1.000
_cell.length_c   1.000
_cell.angle_alpha   90.00
_cell.angle_beta   90.00
_cell.angle_gamma   90.00
#
_symmetry.space_group_name_H-M   'P 1'
#
loop_
_entity.id
_entity.type
_entity.pdbx_description
1 polymer ?
#
loop_
_entity_poly.entity_id
_entity_poly.type
_entity_poly.pdbx_seq_one_letter_code
_entity_poly.pdbx_strand_id
1 'polypeptide(L)' 'VLFVTEAGGMVTDVDGAADPMTAGTILASNLELHPQVLQRLKAAG' A
#
# COMPACT_ATOMS: atom_id res chain seq x y z
N VAL A 1 -9.42 -1.75 3.38
CA VAL A 1 -8.51 -2.91 3.53
C VAL A 1 -9.20 -4.19 3.02
N LEU A 2 -10.27 -4.66 3.67
CA LEU A 2 -10.98 -5.90 3.32
C LEU A 2 -11.27 -6.10 1.82
N PHE A 3 -11.94 -5.15 1.14
CA PHE A 3 -12.28 -5.28 -0.29
C PHE A 3 -11.08 -5.47 -1.23
N VAL A 4 -9.94 -4.84 -0.92
CA VAL A 4 -8.74 -4.91 -1.76
C VAL A 4 -8.03 -6.24 -1.52
N THR A 5 -7.94 -6.68 -0.27
CA THR A 5 -7.31 -7.95 0.11
C THR A 5 -8.10 -9.15 -0.43
N GLU A 6 -9.43 -9.12 -0.36
CA GLU A 6 -10.30 -10.19 -0.92
C GLU A 6 -10.22 -10.25 -2.46
N ALA A 7 -9.92 -9.12 -3.12
CA ALA A 7 -9.69 -9.07 -4.56
C ALA A 7 -8.26 -9.52 -4.97
N GLY A 8 -7.44 -10.02 -4.03
CA GLY A 8 -6.05 -10.41 -4.27
C GLY A 8 -5.07 -9.24 -4.37
N GLY A 9 -5.48 -8.05 -3.90
CA GLY A 9 -4.64 -6.86 -3.84
C GLY A 9 -3.81 -6.78 -2.55
N MET A 10 -2.90 -5.81 -2.52
CA MET A 10 -2.02 -5.50 -1.40
C MET A 10 -2.43 -4.17 -0.77
N VAL A 11 -2.32 -4.12 0.56
CA VAL A 11 -2.59 -2.92 1.34
C VAL A 11 -1.45 -2.75 2.36
N THR A 12 -0.80 -1.60 2.34
CA THR A 12 0.24 -1.19 3.30
C THR A 12 0.03 0.28 3.67
N ASP A 13 0.83 0.83 4.57
CA ASP A 13 1.03 2.28 4.61
C ASP A 13 1.95 2.75 3.46
N VAL A 14 2.26 4.05 3.40
CA VAL A 14 3.13 4.65 2.37
C VAL A 14 4.62 4.34 2.54
N ASP A 15 5.02 3.77 3.68
CA ASP A 15 6.39 3.34 3.95
C ASP A 15 6.59 1.84 3.66
N GLY A 16 5.49 1.11 3.51
CA GLY A 16 5.43 -0.33 3.26
C GLY A 16 5.26 -1.15 4.54
N ALA A 17 4.89 -0.55 5.67
CA ALA A 17 4.56 -1.28 6.89
C ALA A 17 3.16 -1.90 6.80
N ALA A 18 2.96 -2.96 7.57
CA ALA A 18 1.83 -3.88 7.43
C ALA A 18 0.51 -3.35 8.02
N ASP A 19 0.53 -2.33 8.90
CA ASP A 19 -0.69 -1.83 9.54
C ASP A 19 -1.05 -0.38 9.12
N PRO A 20 -1.75 -0.22 7.98
CA PRO A 20 -2.27 1.07 7.54
C PRO A 20 -3.38 1.63 8.45
N MET A 21 -3.93 0.85 9.39
CA MET A 21 -5.00 1.33 10.28
C MET A 21 -4.46 2.22 11.39
N THR A 22 -3.19 2.06 11.76
CA THR A 22 -2.53 2.87 12.78
C THR A 22 -1.67 4.00 12.22
N ALA A 23 -1.22 3.88 10.97
CA ALA A 23 -0.25 4.79 10.36
C ALA A 23 -0.84 6.14 9.87
N GLY A 24 -2.18 6.24 9.74
CA GLY A 24 -2.85 7.43 9.20
C GLY A 24 -2.66 7.64 7.69
N THR A 25 -1.99 6.70 7.01
CA THR A 25 -1.80 6.68 5.56
C THR A 25 -2.10 5.29 5.02
N ILE A 26 -2.53 5.22 3.75
CA ILE A 26 -2.90 3.96 3.11
C ILE A 26 -2.44 3.93 1.66
N LEU A 27 -1.78 2.84 1.28
CA LEU A 27 -1.47 2.46 -0.08
C LEU A 27 -2.21 1.15 -0.38
N ALA A 28 -3.05 1.15 -1.39
CA ALA A 28 -3.83 -0.02 -1.81
C ALA A 28 -3.76 -0.19 -3.32
N SER A 29 -3.26 -1.34 -3.80
CA SER A 29 -3.18 -1.63 -5.23
C SER A 29 -3.09 -3.15 -5.50
N ASN A 30 -2.89 -3.55 -6.76
CA ASN A 30 -2.60 -4.95 -7.08
C ASN A 30 -1.13 -5.30 -6.78
N LEU A 31 -0.79 -6.59 -6.72
CA LEU A 31 0.56 -7.07 -6.40
C LEU A 31 1.65 -6.52 -7.35
N GLU A 32 1.29 -6.26 -8.60
CA GLU A 32 2.21 -5.79 -9.64
C GLU A 32 2.56 -4.30 -9.51
N LEU A 33 1.57 -3.46 -9.20
CA LEU A 33 1.74 -2.01 -9.10
C LEU A 33 2.24 -1.57 -7.73
N HIS A 34 1.94 -2.34 -6.68
CA HIS A 34 2.27 -1.97 -5.30
C HIS A 34 3.73 -1.58 -5.10
N PRO A 35 4.73 -2.38 -5.52
CA PRO A 35 6.13 -2.00 -5.36
C PRO A 35 6.50 -0.74 -6.18
N GLN A 36 5.88 -0.55 -7.35
CA GLN A 36 6.15 0.58 -8.23
C GLN A 36 5.62 1.89 -7.64
N VAL A 37 4.40 1.88 -7.13
CA VAL A 37 3.79 3.05 -6.48
C VAL A 37 4.54 3.38 -5.19
N LEU A 38 4.89 2.38 -4.38
CA LEU A 38 5.67 2.56 -3.17
C LEU A 38 7.03 3.23 -3.46
N GLN A 39 7.74 2.78 -4.51
CA GLN A 39 8.99 3.40 -4.93
C GLN A 39 8.82 4.87 -5.32
N ARG A 40 7.73 5.20 -6.03
CA ARG A 40 7.44 6.59 -6.43
C ARG A 40 7.12 7.49 -5.24
N LEU A 41 6.34 6.98 -4.28
CA LEU A 41 6.04 7.69 -3.04
C LEU A 41 7.30 7.98 -2.23
N LYS A 42 8.18 6.99 -2.08
CA LYS A 42 9.47 7.16 -1.38
C LYS A 42 10.42 8.15 -2.06
N ALA A 43 10.35 8.28 -3.39
CA ALA A 43 11.17 9.23 -4.14
C ALA A 43 10.61 10.67 -4.15
N ALA A 44 9.35 10.85 -3.74
CA ALA A 44 8.68 12.14 -3.69
C ALA A 44 8.72 12.79 -2.29
N GLY A 45 9.26 12.08 -1.29
CA GLY A 45 9.57 12.59 0.06
C GLY A 45 11.03 13.00 0.20
#